data_AF-A0A8I1HXC7-F1
#
_entry.id   AF-A0A8I1HXC7-F1
#
_cell.length_a   1.000
_cell.length_b   1.000
_cell.length_c   1.000
_cell.angle_alpha   90.00
_cell.angle_beta   90.00
_cell.angle_gamma   90.00
#
_symmetry.space_group_name_H-M   'P 1'
#
loop_
_entity.id
_entity.type
_entity.pdbx_description
1 polymer ?
#
loop_
_entity_poly.entity_id
_entity_poly.type
_entity_poly.pdbx_seq_one_letter_code
_entity_poly.pdbx_strand_id
1 'polypeptide(L)'
;MKRILPILALPVLAVGLASCSSADGNEEAPQFRPQMTESTAASSAEASSPETTAEETTESDKKVDDSGLTMRSAEDFLAKGPEYAQSKAWGVKSPDEKVWCSFNELSEGPWCTVQFADPPLMPDPNQPQWEANMVSFKKGEGFFPSGVVDPGDLTPPKQLKAGEKVEIEGATFEAPNSDEFTVTAKGHYFTVKDNGQYFSDTFLPKPDSNGNGKIGTICGQIDTQWGRKNVYVQVDGTNCTKAMQIVDSYVNHDFKPEEVNTRGSLVVDGWECDVSAPKFLDDSKPENRLPKCVDSSGSGRVVLLDI
;
A
#
# COMPACT_ATOMS: atom_id res chain seq x y z
N MET A 1 18.68 -11.16 69.51
CA MET A 1 17.66 -10.31 70.16
C MET A 1 16.76 -9.74 69.07
N LYS A 2 15.44 -9.97 69.18
CA LYS A 2 14.38 -9.48 68.26
C LYS A 2 13.98 -8.05 68.63
N ARG A 3 13.81 -7.13 67.65
CA ARG A 3 12.94 -5.93 67.68
C ARG A 3 12.64 -5.51 66.23
N ILE A 4 11.50 -5.88 65.64
CA ILE A 4 10.15 -5.25 65.63
C ILE A 4 10.11 -3.95 64.78
N LEU A 5 9.46 -4.08 63.61
CA LEU A 5 8.90 -3.01 62.77
C LEU A 5 7.71 -2.31 63.45
N PRO A 6 7.37 -1.09 63.03
CA PRO A 6 5.97 -0.67 62.95
C PRO A 6 5.55 -0.36 61.51
N ILE A 7 4.44 -1.01 61.14
CA ILE A 7 3.59 -0.80 59.98
C ILE A 7 2.74 0.45 60.24
N LEU A 8 2.57 1.31 59.23
CA LEU A 8 1.56 2.38 59.23
C LEU A 8 0.62 2.14 58.05
N ALA A 9 -0.67 2.11 58.36
CA ALA A 9 -1.77 1.70 57.50
C ALA A 9 -2.80 2.84 57.35
N LEU A 10 -3.56 2.73 56.25
CA LEU A 10 -4.90 3.28 55.94
C LEU A 10 -4.99 4.71 55.33
N PRO A 11 -6.03 5.03 54.52
CA PRO A 11 -7.26 4.25 54.27
C PRO A 11 -7.63 4.00 52.79
N VAL A 12 -8.46 2.96 52.63
CA VAL A 12 -9.23 2.60 51.44
C VAL A 12 -10.45 3.52 51.31
N LEU A 13 -10.71 4.05 50.12
CA LEU A 13 -12.01 4.60 49.74
C LEU A 13 -12.60 3.70 48.65
N ALA A 14 -13.70 3.03 49.01
CA ALA A 14 -14.55 2.27 48.12
C ALA A 14 -15.97 2.85 48.20
N VAL A 15 -16.47 3.40 47.10
CA VAL A 15 -17.88 3.60 46.71
C VAL A 15 -17.82 3.78 45.19
N GLY A 16 -18.60 3.18 44.31
CA GLY A 16 -19.73 2.27 44.36
C GLY A 16 -20.15 2.07 42.89
N LEU A 17 -20.59 0.86 42.54
CA LEU A 17 -21.01 0.47 41.20
C LEU A 17 -22.29 1.20 40.76
N ALA A 18 -22.33 1.62 39.49
CA ALA A 18 -23.56 1.69 38.71
C ALA A 18 -23.31 1.07 37.34
N SER A 19 -24.24 0.22 36.96
CA SER A 19 -24.23 -0.78 35.88
C SER A 19 -24.73 -0.21 34.55
N CYS A 20 -24.25 -0.78 33.43
CA CYS A 20 -24.94 -1.10 32.15
C CYS A 20 -23.84 -1.48 31.13
N SER A 21 -23.54 -2.76 30.93
CA SER A 21 -24.20 -3.73 30.02
C SER A 21 -23.90 -3.49 28.53
N SER A 22 -23.18 -4.48 27.96
CA SER A 22 -23.15 -4.92 26.54
C SER A 22 -22.55 -3.92 25.52
N ALA A 23 -21.77 -4.28 24.50
CA ALA A 23 -21.40 -5.54 23.90
C ALA A 23 -20.12 -5.33 23.05
N ASP A 24 -19.52 -6.47 22.67
CA ASP A 24 -18.74 -6.72 21.47
C ASP A 24 -17.40 -6.00 21.25
N GLY A 25 -16.36 -6.83 21.24
CA GLY A 25 -15.05 -6.49 20.71
C GLY A 25 -15.17 -6.12 19.24
N ASN A 26 -14.85 -4.87 18.94
CA ASN A 26 -14.67 -4.42 17.58
C ASN A 26 -13.17 -4.54 17.29
N GLU A 27 -12.79 -5.54 16.48
CA GLU A 27 -11.56 -5.44 15.69
C GLU A 27 -11.72 -4.18 14.84
N GLU A 28 -10.88 -3.17 15.08
CA GLU A 28 -10.85 -1.97 14.25
C GLU A 28 -10.47 -2.38 12.82
N ALA A 29 -11.45 -2.38 11.92
CA ALA A 29 -11.19 -2.41 10.49
C ALA A 29 -10.26 -1.22 10.15
N PRO A 30 -9.16 -1.45 9.42
CA PRO A 30 -8.22 -0.40 9.08
C PRO A 30 -8.92 0.67 8.22
N GLN A 31 -8.92 1.90 8.71
CA GLN A 31 -9.63 3.02 8.09
C GLN A 31 -8.83 3.63 6.94
N PHE A 32 -9.51 3.91 5.83
CA PHE A 32 -9.05 4.85 4.83
C PHE A 32 -8.82 6.21 5.50
N ARG A 33 -7.62 6.79 5.32
CA ARG A 33 -7.38 8.19 5.73
C ARG A 33 -8.26 9.10 4.85
N PRO A 34 -9.22 9.86 5.39
CA PRO A 34 -9.91 10.87 4.62
C PRO A 34 -8.97 12.05 4.40
N GLN A 35 -8.70 12.41 3.15
CA GLN A 35 -8.21 13.75 2.83
C GLN A 35 -9.41 14.72 2.79
N MET A 36 -9.17 15.93 3.32
CA MET A 36 -10.20 16.93 3.61
C MET A 36 -10.96 17.39 2.36
N THR A 37 -12.27 17.48 2.51
CA THR A 37 -13.19 18.08 1.54
C THR A 37 -13.18 19.60 1.70
N GLU A 38 -13.06 20.32 0.58
CA GLU A 38 -13.60 21.67 0.47
C GLU A 38 -14.70 21.67 -0.60
N SER A 39 -15.90 22.02 -0.17
CA SER A 39 -17.13 22.07 -0.97
C SER A 39 -17.12 23.26 -1.93
N THR A 40 -17.64 23.08 -3.14
CA THR A 40 -18.65 24.02 -3.66
C THR A 40 -19.66 23.24 -4.50
N ALA A 41 -20.91 23.22 -4.03
CA ALA A 41 -22.05 22.67 -4.73
C ALA A 41 -22.55 23.64 -5.81
N ALA A 42 -23.00 23.10 -6.95
CA ALA A 42 -24.03 23.72 -7.76
C ALA A 42 -24.94 22.61 -8.33
N SER A 43 -26.15 22.56 -7.78
CA SER A 43 -27.25 21.67 -8.12
C SER A 43 -28.01 22.23 -9.32
N SER A 44 -28.37 21.37 -10.28
CA SER A 44 -29.58 21.51 -11.09
C SER A 44 -30.08 20.12 -11.48
N ALA A 45 -31.26 19.80 -10.96
CA ALA A 45 -32.03 18.61 -11.29
C ALA A 45 -32.97 18.91 -12.45
N GLU A 46 -33.11 17.98 -13.40
CA GLU A 46 -34.36 17.79 -14.12
C GLU A 46 -34.67 16.30 -14.24
N ALA A 47 -35.89 15.97 -13.83
CA ALA A 47 -36.46 14.66 -13.85
C ALA A 47 -37.10 14.36 -15.21
N SER A 48 -37.01 13.11 -15.67
CA SER A 48 -38.07 12.50 -16.47
C SER A 48 -38.11 10.99 -16.26
N SER A 49 -39.34 10.52 -16.04
CA SER A 49 -39.77 9.15 -15.75
C SER A 49 -40.18 8.44 -17.07
N PRO A 50 -40.53 7.13 -17.05
CA PRO A 50 -39.91 6.14 -17.93
C PRO A 50 -40.82 5.71 -19.10
N GLU A 51 -40.20 5.22 -20.18
CA GLU A 51 -40.89 4.33 -21.11
C GLU A 51 -40.41 2.90 -20.90
N THR A 52 -41.41 2.05 -20.67
CA THR A 52 -41.32 0.61 -20.46
C THR A 52 -41.38 -0.05 -21.83
N THR A 53 -40.32 -0.74 -22.22
CA THR A 53 -40.40 -1.73 -23.29
C THR A 53 -39.76 -3.01 -22.77
N ALA A 54 -40.61 -3.97 -22.46
CA ALA A 54 -40.21 -5.33 -22.18
C ALA A 54 -39.74 -5.98 -23.49
N GLU A 55 -38.45 -6.31 -23.57
CA GLU A 55 -37.95 -7.30 -24.52
C GLU A 55 -37.40 -8.48 -23.72
N GLU A 56 -38.01 -9.64 -23.96
CA GLU A 56 -37.54 -10.95 -23.54
C GLU A 56 -36.05 -11.10 -23.85
N THR A 57 -35.23 -11.15 -22.81
CA THR A 57 -33.88 -11.69 -22.92
C THR A 57 -33.82 -12.87 -21.96
N THR A 58 -33.64 -14.05 -22.53
CA THR A 58 -33.33 -15.31 -21.85
C THR A 58 -32.46 -15.08 -20.62
N GLU A 59 -33.06 -15.23 -19.45
CA GLU A 59 -32.39 -15.40 -18.16
C GLU A 59 -31.48 -16.64 -18.25
N SER A 60 -30.23 -16.45 -18.64
CA SER A 60 -29.18 -17.24 -18.03
C SER A 60 -29.19 -16.82 -16.56
N ASP A 61 -29.66 -17.68 -15.66
CA ASP A 61 -29.66 -17.48 -14.20
C ASP A 61 -28.42 -16.70 -13.77
N LYS A 62 -28.57 -15.38 -13.61
CA LYS A 62 -27.55 -14.53 -13.04
C LYS A 62 -27.50 -14.90 -11.59
N LYS A 63 -26.58 -15.81 -11.25
CA LYS A 63 -26.37 -16.23 -9.88
C LYS A 63 -25.83 -15.03 -9.11
N VAL A 64 -26.74 -14.35 -8.42
CA VAL A 64 -26.41 -13.36 -7.40
C VAL A 64 -25.88 -14.13 -6.21
N ASP A 65 -24.72 -13.73 -5.72
CA ASP A 65 -24.11 -14.36 -4.57
C ASP A 65 -24.58 -13.72 -3.26
N ASP A 66 -24.06 -14.19 -2.12
CA ASP A 66 -24.40 -13.68 -0.80
C ASP A 66 -24.01 -12.19 -0.61
N SER A 67 -23.07 -11.66 -1.40
CA SER A 67 -22.72 -10.22 -1.43
C SER A 67 -23.64 -9.36 -2.32
N GLY A 68 -24.63 -9.95 -3.00
CA GLY A 68 -25.53 -9.22 -3.88
C GLY A 68 -24.93 -8.90 -5.27
N LEU A 69 -23.78 -9.49 -5.63
CA LEU A 69 -23.09 -9.27 -6.89
C LEU A 69 -23.44 -10.36 -7.90
N THR A 70 -23.57 -9.96 -9.17
CA THR A 70 -23.77 -10.89 -10.27
C THR A 70 -22.48 -11.63 -10.58
N MET A 71 -22.47 -12.96 -10.38
CA MET A 71 -21.32 -13.80 -10.73
C MET A 71 -21.18 -13.95 -12.25
N ARG A 72 -19.99 -13.66 -12.77
CA ARG A 72 -19.58 -13.90 -14.17
C ARG A 72 -18.75 -15.17 -14.27
N SER A 73 -18.72 -15.77 -15.46
CA SER A 73 -17.91 -16.97 -15.71
C SER A 73 -16.46 -16.59 -16.02
N ALA A 74 -15.50 -17.39 -15.55
CA ALA A 74 -14.07 -17.15 -15.81
C ALA A 74 -13.73 -17.19 -17.32
N GLU A 75 -14.45 -17.99 -18.09
CA GLU A 75 -14.30 -18.13 -19.54
C GLU A 75 -14.58 -16.83 -20.30
N ASP A 76 -15.36 -15.91 -19.70
CA ASP A 76 -15.59 -14.58 -20.28
C ASP A 76 -14.29 -13.78 -20.40
N PHE A 77 -13.36 -13.99 -19.48
CA PHE A 77 -12.12 -13.20 -19.32
C PHE A 77 -10.89 -13.91 -19.87
N LEU A 78 -11.06 -15.10 -20.43
CA LEU A 78 -9.97 -15.88 -21.02
C LEU A 78 -9.47 -15.22 -22.31
N ALA A 79 -8.17 -14.96 -22.36
CA ALA A 79 -7.52 -14.41 -23.53
C ALA A 79 -7.54 -15.39 -24.71
N LYS A 80 -7.62 -14.84 -25.92
CA LYS A 80 -7.70 -15.60 -27.17
C LYS A 80 -6.67 -15.07 -28.15
N GLY A 81 -5.98 -15.97 -28.83
CA GLY A 81 -4.95 -15.64 -29.82
C GLY A 81 -3.90 -16.74 -29.95
N PRO A 82 -3.10 -16.74 -31.03
CA PRO A 82 -1.98 -17.68 -31.19
C PRO A 82 -1.01 -17.69 -30.00
N GLU A 83 -0.81 -16.54 -29.36
CA GLU A 83 0.07 -16.34 -28.20
C GLU A 83 -0.44 -17.03 -26.91
N TYR A 84 -1.75 -17.30 -26.83
CA TYR A 84 -2.39 -18.00 -25.70
C TYR A 84 -2.71 -19.47 -26.02
N ALA A 85 -2.23 -20.00 -27.15
CA ALA A 85 -2.57 -21.37 -27.58
C ALA A 85 -1.96 -22.46 -26.69
N GLN A 86 -0.89 -22.14 -25.93
CA GLN A 86 -0.14 -23.10 -25.11
C GLN A 86 -0.31 -22.86 -23.60
N SER A 87 -0.94 -21.76 -23.19
CA SER A 87 -1.17 -21.42 -21.78
C SER A 87 -2.40 -20.55 -21.61
N LYS A 88 -3.22 -20.84 -20.61
CA LYS A 88 -4.37 -19.98 -20.27
C LYS A 88 -3.91 -18.72 -19.55
N ALA A 89 -4.43 -17.59 -20.01
CA ALA A 89 -4.26 -16.30 -19.37
C ALA A 89 -5.60 -15.56 -19.34
N TRP A 90 -5.82 -14.76 -18.29
CA TRP A 90 -7.02 -13.97 -18.10
C TRP A 90 -6.65 -12.52 -17.87
N GLY A 91 -7.48 -11.63 -18.41
CA GLY A 91 -7.36 -10.20 -18.19
C GLY A 91 -8.68 -9.64 -17.65
N VAL A 92 -8.62 -8.93 -16.52
CA VAL A 92 -9.79 -8.29 -15.88
C VAL A 92 -9.53 -6.80 -15.75
N LYS A 93 -10.48 -5.97 -16.20
CA LYS A 93 -10.42 -4.51 -16.07
C LYS A 93 -11.53 -4.00 -15.13
N SER A 94 -11.22 -2.99 -14.31
CA SER A 94 -12.22 -2.31 -13.48
C SER A 94 -13.24 -1.53 -14.34
N PRO A 95 -14.44 -1.23 -13.80
CA PRO A 95 -15.46 -0.46 -14.51
C PRO A 95 -14.99 0.94 -14.94
N ASP A 96 -14.15 1.60 -14.13
CA ASP A 96 -13.58 2.91 -14.41
C ASP A 96 -12.26 2.86 -15.22
N GLU A 97 -11.86 1.66 -15.65
CA GLU A 97 -10.67 1.41 -16.44
C GLU A 97 -9.31 1.67 -15.76
N LYS A 98 -9.30 2.03 -14.47
CA LYS A 98 -8.08 2.36 -13.73
C LYS A 98 -7.25 1.17 -13.30
N VAL A 99 -7.88 0.00 -13.15
CA VAL A 99 -7.20 -1.25 -12.78
C VAL A 99 -7.28 -2.20 -13.96
N TRP A 100 -6.14 -2.74 -14.36
CA TRP A 100 -6.04 -3.83 -15.33
C TRP A 100 -5.16 -4.92 -14.77
N CYS A 101 -5.80 -6.01 -14.36
CA CYS A 101 -5.16 -7.21 -13.86
C CYS A 101 -4.93 -8.23 -14.95
N SER A 102 -3.76 -8.84 -14.94
CA SER A 102 -3.39 -10.01 -15.75
C SER A 102 -2.92 -11.12 -14.82
N PHE A 103 -3.24 -12.37 -15.19
CA PHE A 103 -2.68 -13.55 -14.57
C PHE A 103 -2.81 -14.77 -15.49
N ASN A 104 -1.97 -15.77 -15.27
CA ASN A 104 -1.98 -17.01 -16.03
C ASN A 104 -2.03 -18.21 -15.09
N GLU A 105 -2.28 -19.40 -15.62
CA GLU A 105 -2.43 -20.62 -14.81
C GLU A 105 -1.17 -21.02 -14.02
N LEU A 106 -0.01 -20.45 -14.37
CA LEU A 106 1.27 -20.71 -13.71
C LEU A 106 1.64 -19.63 -12.70
N SER A 107 0.90 -18.52 -12.63
CA SER A 107 1.26 -17.39 -11.77
C SER A 107 0.84 -17.62 -10.33
N GLU A 108 1.61 -17.06 -9.39
CA GLU A 108 1.27 -17.19 -7.97
C GLU A 108 0.04 -16.38 -7.56
N GLY A 109 -0.35 -15.42 -8.40
CA GLY A 109 -1.53 -14.57 -8.26
C GLY A 109 -1.54 -13.51 -9.37
N PRO A 110 -2.45 -12.52 -9.29
CA PRO A 110 -2.53 -11.47 -10.27
C PRO A 110 -1.48 -10.37 -10.10
N TRP A 111 -1.10 -9.80 -11.24
CA TRP A 111 -0.39 -8.52 -11.32
C TRP A 111 -1.27 -7.53 -12.06
N CYS A 112 -1.41 -6.34 -11.48
CA CYS A 112 -2.35 -5.34 -11.96
C CYS A 112 -1.63 -4.03 -12.19
N THR A 113 -1.83 -3.42 -13.36
CA THR A 113 -1.55 -1.99 -13.49
C THR A 113 -2.66 -1.22 -12.80
N VAL A 114 -2.28 -0.15 -12.11
CA VAL A 114 -3.21 0.67 -11.31
C VAL A 114 -2.90 2.13 -11.56
N GLN A 115 -3.92 2.89 -11.93
CA GLN A 115 -3.88 4.34 -11.97
C GLN A 115 -4.21 4.91 -10.59
N PHE A 116 -3.17 5.07 -9.77
CA PHE A 116 -3.30 5.65 -8.44
C PHE A 116 -3.62 7.15 -8.50
N ALA A 117 -4.47 7.62 -7.59
CA ALA A 117 -4.65 9.05 -7.34
C ALA A 117 -3.43 9.64 -6.61
N ASP A 118 -2.89 8.87 -5.66
CA ASP A 118 -1.67 9.15 -4.92
C ASP A 118 -0.81 7.86 -4.90
N PRO A 119 0.17 7.73 -5.81
CA PRO A 119 0.96 6.51 -5.95
C PRO A 119 1.75 6.15 -4.68
N PRO A 120 1.65 4.90 -4.19
CA PRO A 120 2.58 4.38 -3.19
C PRO A 120 4.04 4.59 -3.58
N LEU A 121 4.85 5.13 -2.66
CA LEU A 121 6.28 5.29 -2.88
C LEU A 121 7.05 4.02 -2.50
N MET A 122 7.80 3.50 -3.46
CA MET A 122 8.62 2.29 -3.38
C MET A 122 10.08 2.64 -3.74
N PRO A 123 10.87 3.18 -2.78
CA PRO A 123 12.17 3.75 -3.07
C PRO A 123 13.29 2.70 -3.22
N ASP A 124 13.09 1.74 -4.13
CA ASP A 124 14.10 0.75 -4.52
C ASP A 124 15.26 1.46 -5.24
N PRO A 125 16.50 1.36 -4.72
CA PRO A 125 17.65 2.05 -5.30
C PRO A 125 18.08 1.47 -6.67
N ASN A 126 17.53 0.33 -7.07
CA ASN A 126 17.78 -0.31 -8.35
C ASN A 126 16.67 -0.06 -9.38
N GLN A 127 15.61 0.66 -9.00
CA GLN A 127 14.55 1.08 -9.90
C GLN A 127 14.62 2.58 -10.17
N PRO A 128 14.49 3.03 -11.43
CA PRO A 128 14.43 4.45 -11.75
C PRO A 128 13.08 5.08 -11.35
N GLN A 129 12.03 4.27 -11.21
CA GLN A 129 10.69 4.71 -10.84
C GLN A 129 10.34 4.25 -9.43
N TRP A 130 10.10 5.20 -8.53
CA TRP A 130 9.70 4.93 -7.16
C TRP A 130 8.19 4.98 -6.96
N GLU A 131 7.48 5.81 -7.72
CA GLU A 131 6.02 5.84 -7.71
C GLU A 131 5.47 4.56 -8.30
N ALA A 132 4.66 3.85 -7.51
CA ALA A 132 4.03 2.64 -7.95
C ALA A 132 3.03 2.92 -9.08
N ASN A 133 3.01 2.06 -10.07
CA ASN A 133 1.99 2.01 -11.12
C ASN A 133 1.45 0.59 -11.31
N MET A 134 1.90 -0.35 -10.48
CA MET A 134 1.46 -1.73 -10.45
C MET A 134 1.27 -2.22 -9.03
N VAL A 135 0.45 -3.26 -8.88
CA VAL A 135 0.27 -4.06 -7.68
C VAL A 135 0.40 -5.53 -8.07
N SER A 136 1.31 -6.25 -7.43
CA SER A 136 1.56 -7.66 -7.71
C SER A 136 1.33 -8.50 -6.47
N PHE A 137 0.71 -9.66 -6.66
CA PHE A 137 0.62 -10.66 -5.60
C PHE A 137 1.97 -11.38 -5.43
N LYS A 138 2.45 -11.46 -4.19
CA LYS A 138 3.64 -12.23 -3.80
C LYS A 138 3.25 -13.30 -2.79
N LYS A 139 3.61 -14.55 -3.05
CA LYS A 139 3.29 -15.66 -2.16
C LYS A 139 3.91 -15.45 -0.77
N GLY A 140 3.07 -15.54 0.26
CA GLY A 140 3.47 -15.33 1.67
C GLY A 140 3.56 -13.86 2.09
N GLU A 141 3.41 -12.91 1.16
CA GLU A 141 3.48 -11.47 1.44
C GLU A 141 2.20 -10.71 1.08
N GLY A 142 1.34 -11.27 0.23
CA GLY A 142 0.11 -10.65 -0.24
C GLY A 142 0.34 -9.65 -1.38
N PHE A 143 -0.49 -8.60 -1.44
CA PHE A 143 -0.44 -7.62 -2.52
C PHE A 143 0.56 -6.50 -2.23
N PHE A 144 1.43 -6.24 -3.20
CA PHE A 144 2.51 -5.29 -3.01
C PHE A 144 2.61 -4.32 -4.19
N PRO A 145 2.60 -2.99 -3.94
CA PRO A 145 2.79 -2.02 -4.99
C PRO A 145 4.24 -2.03 -5.50
N SER A 146 4.43 -1.71 -6.78
CA SER A 146 5.74 -1.58 -7.40
C SER A 146 5.72 -0.53 -8.51
N GLY A 147 6.82 0.23 -8.63
CA GLY A 147 7.07 1.10 -9.78
C GLY A 147 7.74 0.28 -10.89
N VAL A 148 7.13 0.26 -12.07
CA VAL A 148 7.62 -0.49 -13.23
C VAL A 148 7.64 0.43 -14.44
N VAL A 149 8.80 0.55 -15.10
CA VAL A 149 8.96 1.41 -16.29
C VAL A 149 8.22 0.84 -17.49
N ASP A 150 8.29 -0.48 -17.66
CA ASP A 150 7.61 -1.23 -18.71
C ASP A 150 6.94 -2.46 -18.08
N PRO A 151 5.60 -2.47 -17.93
CA PRO A 151 4.87 -3.59 -17.33
C PRO A 151 4.91 -4.86 -18.19
N GLY A 152 5.47 -4.79 -19.40
CA GLY A 152 5.48 -5.87 -20.37
C GLY A 152 4.11 -6.10 -21.02
N ASP A 153 3.97 -7.23 -21.70
CA ASP A 153 2.73 -7.59 -22.39
C ASP A 153 1.65 -8.00 -21.37
N LEU A 154 0.68 -7.11 -21.18
CA LEU A 154 -0.51 -7.40 -20.38
C LEU A 154 -1.50 -8.26 -21.17
N THR A 155 -2.17 -9.17 -20.45
CA THR A 155 -3.20 -10.03 -21.02
C THR A 155 -4.41 -9.18 -21.43
N PRO A 156 -4.91 -9.27 -22.69
CA PRO A 156 -6.05 -8.51 -23.17
C PRO A 156 -7.24 -8.64 -22.21
N PRO A 157 -7.73 -7.52 -21.65
CA PRO A 157 -8.68 -7.60 -20.57
C PRO A 157 -10.11 -7.54 -21.07
N LYS A 158 -11.01 -8.13 -20.30
CA LYS A 158 -12.43 -7.85 -20.36
C LYS A 158 -12.84 -7.05 -19.13
N GLN A 159 -13.67 -6.04 -19.35
CA GLN A 159 -14.16 -5.17 -18.30
C GLN A 159 -15.25 -5.86 -17.48
N LEU A 160 -15.09 -5.81 -16.17
CA LEU A 160 -16.13 -6.15 -15.21
C LEU A 160 -17.06 -4.94 -15.05
N LYS A 161 -18.39 -5.13 -15.04
CA LYS A 161 -19.35 -4.03 -14.84
C LYS A 161 -19.61 -3.80 -13.35
N ALA A 162 -20.12 -2.62 -13.01
CA ALA A 162 -20.64 -2.35 -11.68
C ALA A 162 -21.73 -3.37 -11.29
N GLY A 163 -21.68 -3.86 -10.06
CA GLY A 163 -22.53 -4.93 -9.53
C GLY A 163 -22.11 -6.33 -9.98
N GLU A 164 -20.94 -6.51 -10.59
CA GLU A 164 -20.45 -7.82 -11.03
C GLU A 164 -19.24 -8.30 -10.23
N LYS A 165 -19.04 -9.62 -10.23
CA LYS A 165 -17.83 -10.26 -9.75
C LYS A 165 -17.44 -11.47 -10.59
N VAL A 166 -16.17 -11.86 -10.53
CA VAL A 166 -15.66 -13.08 -11.16
C VAL A 166 -14.62 -13.75 -10.27
N GLU A 167 -14.66 -15.08 -10.20
CA GLU A 167 -13.65 -15.90 -9.57
C GLU A 167 -12.88 -16.68 -10.64
N ILE A 168 -11.55 -16.61 -10.59
CA ILE A 168 -10.67 -17.25 -11.57
C ILE A 168 -9.43 -17.77 -10.86
N GLU A 169 -9.17 -19.07 -10.93
CA GLU A 169 -7.97 -19.73 -10.37
C GLU A 169 -7.67 -19.32 -8.91
N GLY A 170 -8.71 -19.18 -8.09
CA GLY A 170 -8.59 -18.82 -6.66
C GLY A 170 -8.33 -17.33 -6.38
N ALA A 171 -8.38 -16.47 -7.40
CA ALA A 171 -8.49 -15.03 -7.27
C ALA A 171 -9.93 -14.56 -7.53
N THR A 172 -10.38 -13.56 -6.78
CA THR A 172 -11.70 -12.96 -6.92
C THR A 172 -11.54 -11.48 -7.29
N PHE A 173 -12.30 -11.04 -8.28
CA PHE A 173 -12.37 -9.65 -8.73
C PHE A 173 -13.80 -9.17 -8.56
N GLU A 174 -13.98 -8.07 -7.84
CA GLU A 174 -15.30 -7.55 -7.46
C GLU A 174 -15.40 -6.08 -7.83
N ALA A 175 -16.51 -5.70 -8.45
CA ALA A 175 -16.84 -4.32 -8.79
C ALA A 175 -18.21 -3.98 -8.21
N PRO A 176 -18.33 -3.70 -6.90
CA PRO A 176 -19.62 -3.47 -6.26
C PRO A 176 -20.36 -2.26 -6.84
N ASN A 177 -19.62 -1.25 -7.30
CA ASN A 177 -20.12 -0.05 -7.98
C ASN A 177 -19.16 0.33 -9.12
N SER A 178 -19.32 1.52 -9.70
CA SER A 178 -18.51 1.97 -10.85
C SER A 178 -17.11 2.44 -10.48
N ASP A 179 -16.89 2.78 -9.21
CA ASP A 179 -15.71 3.50 -8.72
C ASP A 179 -14.97 2.74 -7.61
N GLU A 180 -15.31 1.47 -7.39
CA GLU A 180 -14.67 0.57 -6.44
C GLU A 180 -14.38 -0.76 -7.13
N PHE A 181 -13.13 -1.21 -6.99
CA PHE A 181 -12.66 -2.48 -7.53
C PHE A 181 -11.77 -3.17 -6.51
N THR A 182 -12.16 -4.38 -6.11
CA THR A 182 -11.43 -5.19 -5.11
C THR A 182 -10.90 -6.45 -5.76
N VAL A 183 -9.65 -6.78 -5.46
CA VAL A 183 -8.98 -8.01 -5.88
C VAL A 183 -8.58 -8.78 -4.64
N THR A 184 -9.02 -10.02 -4.54
CA THR A 184 -8.68 -10.94 -3.45
C THR A 184 -7.94 -12.14 -4.00
N ALA A 185 -6.85 -12.54 -3.35
CA ALA A 185 -6.13 -13.78 -3.68
C ALA A 185 -5.50 -14.35 -2.41
N LYS A 186 -5.75 -15.64 -2.14
CA LYS A 186 -5.14 -16.40 -1.03
C LYS A 186 -5.23 -15.69 0.34
N GLY A 187 -6.39 -15.07 0.61
CA GLY A 187 -6.67 -14.40 1.88
C GLY A 187 -6.15 -12.96 2.01
N HIS A 188 -5.45 -12.45 1.00
CA HIS A 188 -5.04 -11.04 0.92
C HIS A 188 -5.88 -10.30 -0.09
N TYR A 189 -5.97 -8.98 0.05
CA TYR A 189 -6.74 -8.15 -0.86
C TYR A 189 -6.12 -6.76 -1.08
N PHE A 190 -6.49 -6.17 -2.20
CA PHE A 190 -6.38 -4.73 -2.38
C PHE A 190 -7.66 -4.19 -2.99
N THR A 191 -7.94 -2.93 -2.69
CA THR A 191 -9.08 -2.19 -3.21
C THR A 191 -8.59 -0.89 -3.79
N VAL A 192 -9.09 -0.55 -4.98
CA VAL A 192 -8.98 0.79 -5.56
C VAL A 192 -10.36 1.39 -5.58
N LYS A 193 -10.51 2.57 -4.97
CA LYS A 193 -11.79 3.28 -4.87
C LYS A 193 -11.66 4.78 -5.12
N ASP A 194 -12.77 5.52 -5.11
CA ASP A 194 -12.80 6.99 -5.01
C ASP A 194 -11.80 7.66 -5.97
N ASN A 195 -11.88 7.31 -7.26
CA ASN A 195 -11.02 7.87 -8.31
C ASN A 195 -9.52 7.51 -8.19
N GLY A 196 -9.16 6.35 -7.61
CA GLY A 196 -7.78 5.81 -7.62
C GLY A 196 -7.11 5.76 -6.24
N GLN A 197 -7.86 5.97 -5.16
CA GLN A 197 -7.37 5.73 -3.80
C GLN A 197 -7.11 4.24 -3.61
N TYR A 198 -5.91 3.90 -3.19
CA TYR A 198 -5.49 2.52 -3.01
C TYR A 198 -5.43 2.11 -1.53
N PHE A 199 -5.89 0.91 -1.27
CA PHE A 199 -5.77 0.24 0.02
C PHE A 199 -5.42 -1.22 -0.19
N SER A 200 -4.62 -1.79 0.72
CA SER A 200 -4.36 -3.23 0.77
C SER A 200 -4.11 -3.64 2.21
N ASP A 201 -4.50 -4.87 2.57
CA ASP A 201 -4.23 -5.43 3.89
C ASP A 201 -2.73 -5.58 4.19
N THR A 202 -1.90 -5.61 3.15
CA THR A 202 -0.44 -5.79 3.23
C THR A 202 0.37 -4.52 3.00
N PHE A 203 -0.30 -3.36 2.85
CA PHE A 203 0.35 -2.06 2.64
C PHE A 203 -0.24 -0.96 3.55
N LEU A 204 0.54 -0.08 4.18
CA LEU A 204 2.00 0.02 4.20
C LEU A 204 2.65 -1.18 4.91
N PRO A 205 3.77 -1.73 4.40
CA PRO A 205 4.45 -2.80 5.07
C PRO A 205 4.99 -2.32 6.43
N LYS A 206 4.81 -3.16 7.45
CA LYS A 206 5.32 -2.94 8.79
C LYS A 206 6.61 -3.74 8.99
N PRO A 207 7.53 -3.29 9.86
CA PRO A 207 8.67 -4.11 10.25
C PRO A 207 8.21 -5.45 10.84
N ASP A 208 9.03 -6.49 10.65
CA ASP A 208 8.82 -7.80 11.25
C ASP A 208 8.99 -7.78 12.78
N SER A 209 8.83 -8.94 13.43
CA SER A 209 8.99 -9.08 14.89
C SER A 209 10.40 -8.75 15.40
N ASN A 210 11.41 -8.74 14.53
CA ASN A 210 12.80 -8.38 14.84
C ASN A 210 13.09 -6.90 14.52
N GLY A 211 12.09 -6.15 14.04
CA GLY A 211 12.21 -4.75 13.65
C GLY A 211 12.84 -4.56 12.26
N ASN A 212 12.92 -5.59 11.43
CA ASN A 212 13.44 -5.46 10.07
C ASN A 212 12.31 -5.10 9.10
N GLY A 213 12.52 -4.03 8.33
CA GLY A 213 11.61 -3.62 7.27
C GLY A 213 12.00 -4.20 5.91
N LYS A 214 11.00 -4.34 5.04
CA LYS A 214 11.17 -4.52 3.59
C LYS A 214 11.11 -3.20 2.86
N ILE A 215 11.53 -3.13 1.59
CA ILE A 215 11.45 -1.92 0.76
C ILE A 215 10.07 -1.27 0.88
N GLY A 216 10.02 0.06 1.03
CA GLY A 216 8.76 0.80 1.21
C GLY A 216 8.22 0.83 2.65
N THR A 217 8.82 0.08 3.58
CA THR A 217 8.51 0.21 5.02
C THR A 217 8.96 1.59 5.50
N ILE A 218 8.10 2.27 6.25
CA ILE A 218 8.45 3.50 6.96
C ILE A 218 8.93 3.11 8.36
N CYS A 219 10.22 3.27 8.62
CA CYS A 219 10.80 2.96 9.93
C CYS A 219 10.36 3.96 11.02
N GLY A 220 10.01 5.17 10.62
CA GLY A 220 9.55 6.23 11.50
C GLY A 220 9.53 7.58 10.79
N GLN A 221 9.26 8.61 11.58
CA GLN A 221 9.30 10.01 11.14
C GLN A 221 10.33 10.75 11.98
N ILE A 222 11.02 11.70 11.37
CA ILE A 222 12.01 12.52 12.06
C ILE A 222 11.89 13.98 11.63
N ASP A 223 11.98 14.89 12.60
CA ASP A 223 12.08 16.31 12.34
C ASP A 223 13.52 16.64 11.95
N THR A 224 13.68 17.30 10.80
CA THR A 224 14.99 17.71 10.28
C THR A 224 15.02 19.21 10.06
N GLN A 225 16.20 19.77 9.84
CA GLN A 225 16.34 21.16 9.38
C GLN A 225 15.64 21.45 8.04
N TRP A 226 15.25 20.42 7.29
CA TRP A 226 14.53 20.51 6.00
C TRP A 226 13.03 20.19 6.13
N GLY A 227 12.49 20.16 7.35
CA GLY A 227 11.12 19.75 7.63
C GLY A 227 11.02 18.30 8.13
N ARG A 228 9.80 17.89 8.46
CA ARG A 228 9.51 16.54 8.94
C ARG A 228 9.55 15.55 7.78
N LYS A 229 10.30 14.45 7.94
CA LYS A 229 10.53 13.44 6.89
C LYS A 229 10.10 12.05 7.35
N ASN A 230 9.63 11.23 6.41
CA ASN A 230 9.47 9.79 6.56
C ASN A 230 10.82 9.09 6.27
N VAL A 231 11.22 8.14 7.12
CA VAL A 231 12.43 7.32 6.92
C VAL A 231 12.04 6.01 6.25
N TYR A 232 12.25 5.92 4.93
CA TYR A 232 11.88 4.77 4.12
C TYR A 232 13.02 3.75 4.01
N VAL A 233 12.67 2.48 4.12
CA VAL A 233 13.56 1.35 3.81
C VAL A 233 13.75 1.22 2.30
N GLN A 234 15.01 1.06 1.90
CA GLN A 234 15.44 0.88 0.51
C GLN A 234 15.99 -0.53 0.21
N VAL A 235 16.23 -1.36 1.23
CA VAL A 235 16.74 -2.74 1.09
C VAL A 235 16.03 -3.65 2.11
N ASP A 236 15.57 -4.80 1.65
CA ASP A 236 14.92 -5.80 2.50
C ASP A 236 15.86 -6.26 3.64
N GLY A 237 15.31 -6.34 4.85
CA GLY A 237 16.07 -6.71 6.04
C GLY A 237 16.68 -5.53 6.79
N THR A 238 16.47 -4.29 6.33
CA THR A 238 16.94 -3.09 7.04
C THR A 238 16.33 -3.03 8.45
N ASN A 239 17.16 -3.05 9.49
CA ASN A 239 16.70 -2.92 10.86
C ASN A 239 16.24 -1.48 11.16
N CYS A 240 14.94 -1.29 11.32
CA CYS A 240 14.34 0.04 11.48
C CYS A 240 14.75 0.74 12.78
N THR A 241 14.92 0.00 13.87
CA THR A 241 15.36 0.60 15.14
C THR A 241 16.76 1.18 14.99
N LYS A 242 17.67 0.40 14.39
CA LYS A 242 19.03 0.86 14.14
C LYS A 242 19.07 2.01 13.15
N ALA A 243 18.35 1.90 12.04
CA ALA A 243 18.29 2.95 11.03
C ALA A 243 17.79 4.28 11.60
N MET A 244 16.75 4.27 12.44
CA MET A 244 16.25 5.48 13.09
C MET A 244 17.29 6.11 14.02
N GLN A 245 18.07 5.33 14.78
CA GLN A 245 19.16 5.85 15.63
C GLN A 245 20.28 6.49 14.82
N ILE A 246 20.66 5.86 13.69
CA ILE A 246 21.68 6.38 12.78
C ILE A 246 21.21 7.69 12.15
N VAL A 247 19.98 7.71 11.63
CA VAL A 247 19.37 8.90 11.02
C VAL A 247 19.26 10.03 12.05
N ASP A 248 18.83 9.75 13.28
CA ASP A 248 18.75 10.74 14.35
C ASP A 248 20.12 11.35 14.68
N SER A 249 21.16 10.52 14.78
CA SER A 249 22.53 10.98 14.99
C SER A 249 23.04 11.84 13.84
N TYR A 250 22.64 11.50 12.61
CA TYR A 250 23.03 12.23 11.40
C TYR A 250 22.34 13.58 11.28
N VAL A 251 21.01 13.65 11.44
CA VAL A 251 20.25 14.89 11.26
C VAL A 251 20.51 15.92 12.35
N ASN A 252 20.90 15.45 13.55
CA ASN A 252 21.26 16.31 14.68
C ASN A 252 22.77 16.55 14.79
N HIS A 253 23.57 16.12 13.80
CA HIS A 253 25.00 16.34 13.81
C HIS A 253 25.33 17.82 13.57
N ASP A 254 26.15 18.41 14.45
CA ASP A 254 26.66 19.76 14.31
C ASP A 254 27.89 19.77 13.40
N PHE A 255 27.65 19.87 12.09
CA PHE A 255 28.70 19.89 11.07
C PHE A 255 29.59 21.12 11.25
N LYS A 256 30.90 20.89 11.43
CA LYS A 256 31.88 21.97 11.51
C LYS A 256 32.10 22.61 10.14
N PRO A 257 32.55 23.87 10.08
CA PRO A 257 32.80 24.57 8.80
C PRO A 257 33.70 23.79 7.82
N GLU A 258 34.72 23.09 8.32
CA GLU A 258 35.58 22.21 7.52
C GLU A 258 34.86 20.98 6.92
N GLU A 259 33.74 20.54 7.49
CA GLU A 259 32.98 19.35 7.08
C GLU A 259 31.86 19.67 6.08
N VAL A 260 31.46 20.94 5.94
CA VAL A 260 30.35 21.39 5.07
C VAL A 260 30.59 21.03 3.59
N ASN A 261 31.86 20.97 3.16
CA ASN A 261 32.22 20.63 1.78
C ASN A 261 32.06 19.13 1.43
N THR A 262 31.74 18.27 2.40
CA THR A 262 31.54 16.82 2.21
C THR A 262 30.13 16.46 1.75
N ARG A 263 29.27 17.47 1.46
CA ARG A 263 27.82 17.29 1.24
C ARG A 263 27.12 16.62 2.42
N GLY A 264 27.61 16.91 3.63
CA GLY A 264 27.14 16.29 4.85
C GLY A 264 27.42 14.79 4.88
N SER A 265 28.55 14.32 4.35
CA SER A 265 28.91 12.91 4.53
C SER A 265 29.33 12.68 5.98
N LEU A 266 28.73 11.69 6.63
CA LEU A 266 29.02 11.32 8.01
C LEU A 266 28.99 9.80 8.18
N VAL A 267 30.03 9.25 8.79
CA VAL A 267 30.04 7.83 9.19
C VAL A 267 29.61 7.71 10.65
N VAL A 268 28.51 7.00 10.90
CA VAL A 268 27.96 6.75 12.24
C VAL A 268 27.82 5.24 12.43
N ASP A 269 28.59 4.67 13.36
CA ASP A 269 28.50 3.25 13.77
C ASP A 269 28.41 2.26 12.59
N GLY A 270 29.32 2.40 11.62
CA GLY A 270 29.39 1.54 10.44
C GLY A 270 28.39 1.87 9.32
N TRP A 271 27.63 2.95 9.44
CA TRP A 271 26.75 3.49 8.41
C TRP A 271 27.33 4.77 7.82
N GLU A 272 27.25 4.92 6.51
CA GLU A 272 27.57 6.16 5.81
C GLU A 272 26.27 6.88 5.46
N CYS A 273 26.11 8.10 5.98
CA CYS A 273 25.01 8.99 5.66
C CYS A 273 25.50 10.15 4.80
N ASP A 274 24.72 10.53 3.79
CA ASP A 274 25.05 11.65 2.92
C ASP A 274 23.77 12.26 2.30
N VAL A 275 23.95 13.36 1.56
CA VAL A 275 22.93 13.92 0.68
C VAL A 275 23.37 13.79 -0.78
N SER A 276 22.82 12.81 -1.49
CA SER A 276 23.09 12.58 -2.92
C SER A 276 21.82 12.24 -3.69
N ALA A 277 21.89 12.35 -5.00
CA ALA A 277 20.81 11.84 -5.84
C ALA A 277 20.76 10.30 -5.84
N PRO A 278 19.57 9.71 -6.02
CA PRO A 278 19.40 8.32 -6.41
C PRO A 278 20.20 7.99 -7.69
N LYS A 279 20.55 6.71 -7.86
CA LYS A 279 21.43 6.21 -8.93
C LYS A 279 21.03 6.66 -10.36
N PHE A 280 19.74 6.79 -10.61
CA PHE A 280 19.18 7.08 -11.95
C PHE A 280 18.93 8.57 -12.19
N LEU A 281 19.19 9.41 -11.19
CA LEU A 281 18.99 10.84 -11.27
C LEU A 281 20.33 11.56 -11.34
N ASP A 282 20.33 12.72 -12.00
CA ASP A 282 21.51 13.56 -12.12
C ASP A 282 21.84 14.21 -10.78
N ASP A 283 22.92 13.75 -10.16
CA ASP A 283 23.43 14.23 -8.89
C ASP A 283 23.97 15.67 -8.93
N SER A 284 24.22 16.23 -10.12
CA SER A 284 24.59 17.64 -10.26
C SER A 284 23.41 18.59 -9.95
N LYS A 285 22.17 18.10 -10.06
CA LYS A 285 20.94 18.85 -9.79
C LYS A 285 20.57 18.78 -8.30
N PRO A 286 20.61 19.91 -7.55
CA PRO A 286 20.32 19.92 -6.13
C PRO A 286 18.95 19.33 -5.75
N GLU A 287 17.93 19.53 -6.57
CA GLU A 287 16.56 19.03 -6.37
C GLU A 287 16.44 17.50 -6.39
N ASN A 288 17.41 16.79 -6.98
CA ASN A 288 17.41 15.33 -7.00
C ASN A 288 18.02 14.72 -5.74
N ARG A 289 18.69 15.52 -4.91
CA ARG A 289 19.49 15.00 -3.79
C ARG A 289 18.62 14.79 -2.57
N LEU A 290 18.73 13.61 -1.98
CA LEU A 290 17.95 13.19 -0.83
C LEU A 290 18.88 12.72 0.29
N PRO A 291 18.56 13.03 1.56
CA PRO A 291 19.30 12.46 2.68
C PRO A 291 19.09 10.95 2.71
N LYS A 292 20.18 10.19 2.82
CA LYS A 292 20.15 8.73 2.90
C LYS A 292 21.23 8.23 3.85
N CYS A 293 21.05 7.02 4.36
CA CYS A 293 22.05 6.31 5.15
C CYS A 293 22.17 4.87 4.67
N VAL A 294 23.39 4.39 4.51
CA VAL A 294 23.71 3.05 4.01
C VAL A 294 24.65 2.36 4.99
N ASP A 295 24.27 1.17 5.45
CA ASP A 295 25.16 0.32 6.23
C ASP A 295 26.35 -0.14 5.37
N SER A 296 27.54 -0.20 5.96
CA SER A 296 28.77 -0.60 5.26
C SER A 296 28.73 -2.01 4.64
N SER A 297 27.88 -2.91 5.16
CA SER A 297 27.65 -4.23 4.55
C SER A 297 26.65 -4.21 3.40
N GLY A 298 25.90 -3.10 3.23
CA GLY A 298 24.80 -2.96 2.28
C GLY A 298 23.48 -3.62 2.73
N SER A 299 23.46 -4.27 3.89
CA SER A 299 22.27 -4.96 4.42
C SER A 299 21.21 -4.01 5.00
N GLY A 300 21.61 -2.76 5.31
CA GLY A 300 20.72 -1.72 5.78
C GLY A 300 20.80 -0.50 4.89
N ARG A 301 19.65 0.03 4.47
CA ARG A 301 19.60 1.27 3.69
C ARG A 301 18.29 2.00 3.88
N VAL A 302 18.38 3.30 4.14
CA VAL A 302 17.22 4.19 4.26
C VAL A 302 17.39 5.49 3.49
N VAL A 303 16.26 6.08 3.09
CA VAL A 303 16.16 7.41 2.49
C VAL A 303 15.09 8.23 3.19
N LEU A 304 15.30 9.53 3.32
CA LEU A 304 14.37 10.47 3.93
C LEU A 304 13.56 11.16 2.84
N LEU A 305 12.23 11.04 2.90
CA LEU A 305 11.29 11.65 1.95
C LEU A 305 10.28 12.52 2.71
N ASP A 306 9.64 13.44 2.00
CA ASP A 306 8.55 14.26 2.54
C ASP A 306 7.33 13.40 2.97
N ILE A 307 6.46 13.99 3.79
CA ILE A 307 5.21 13.39 4.28
C ILE A 307 4.07 13.66 3.32
#